data_AF-A0A943NAP1-F1
#
_entry.id   AF-A0A943NAP1-F1
#
_cell.length_a   1.000
_cell.length_b   1.000
_cell.length_c   1.000
_cell.angle_alpha   90.00
_cell.angle_beta   90.00
_cell.angle_gamma   90.00
#
_symmetry.space_group_name_H-M   'P 1'
#
loop_
_entity.id
_entity.type
_entity.pdbx_description
1 polymer ?
#
loop_
_entity_poly.entity_id
_entity_poly.type
_entity_poly.pdbx_seq_one_letter_code
_entity_poly.pdbx_strand_id
1 'polypeptide(L)'
;MTTACCKYKGLPDDCAELETLRRFRDNYLKGTEYGSELIRTYYESAPALVERIEASKEREAIYDHIYEAVTKIILRIEHGENERAVIDYLSLAFWVARAVC
;
A
#
# COMPACT_ATOMS: atom_id res chain seq x y z
N MET A 1 2.39 -1.49 5.67
CA MET A 1 2.21 -2.47 4.58
C MET A 1 3.24 -2.28 3.45
N THR A 2 3.25 -1.14 2.74
CA THR A 2 4.18 -0.89 1.61
C THR A 2 5.66 -0.92 2.01
N THR A 3 6.01 -0.36 3.17
CA THR A 3 7.36 -0.49 3.76
C THR A 3 7.76 -1.95 4.00
N ALA A 4 6.86 -2.76 4.56
CA ALA A 4 7.13 -4.17 4.83
C ALA A 4 7.32 -4.97 3.54
N CYS A 5 6.51 -4.67 2.51
CA CYS A 5 6.67 -5.25 1.17
C CYS A 5 8.02 -4.89 0.53
N CYS A 6 8.42 -3.62 0.55
CA CYS A 6 9.72 -3.19 0.00
C CYS A 6 10.89 -3.87 0.72
N LYS A 7 10.83 -3.95 2.06
CA LYS A 7 11.81 -4.68 2.86
C LYS A 7 11.86 -6.16 2.50
N TYR A 8 10.70 -6.81 2.31
CA TYR A 8 10.62 -8.21 1.90
C TYR A 8 11.25 -8.44 0.52
N LYS A 9 11.06 -7.50 -0.42
CA LYS A 9 11.70 -7.51 -1.74
C LYS A 9 13.20 -7.16 -1.73
N GLY A 10 13.77 -6.88 -0.56
CA GLY A 10 15.18 -6.48 -0.44
C GLY A 10 15.47 -5.08 -0.94
N LEU A 11 14.44 -4.25 -1.12
CA LEU A 11 14.59 -2.86 -1.53
C LEU A 11 14.97 -2.00 -0.32
N PRO A 12 15.76 -0.93 -0.53
CA PRO A 12 16.07 0.00 0.54
C PRO A 12 14.83 0.83 0.91
N ASP A 13 14.79 1.37 2.15
CA ASP A 13 13.64 2.12 2.67
C ASP A 13 13.47 3.51 2.01
N ASP A 14 14.41 3.91 1.17
CA ASP A 14 14.38 5.12 0.35
C ASP A 14 14.26 4.80 -1.15
N CYS A 15 13.82 3.59 -1.51
CA CYS A 15 13.61 3.23 -2.91
C CYS A 15 12.57 4.16 -3.58
N ALA A 16 12.73 4.35 -4.89
CA ALA A 16 11.90 5.26 -5.67
C ALA A 16 10.40 4.92 -5.56
N GLU A 17 10.08 3.62 -5.51
CA GLU A 17 8.73 3.11 -5.36
C GLU A 17 8.10 3.57 -4.04
N LEU A 18 8.82 3.40 -2.93
CA LEU A 18 8.32 3.75 -1.62
C LEU A 18 8.22 5.27 -1.45
N GLU A 19 9.18 6.02 -1.99
CA GLU A 19 9.17 7.47 -1.97
C GLU A 19 8.03 8.07 -2.82
N THR A 20 7.73 7.49 -3.98
CA THR A 20 6.56 7.90 -4.79
C THR A 20 5.26 7.64 -4.06
N LEU A 21 5.10 6.47 -3.43
CA LEU A 21 3.92 6.17 -2.64
C LEU A 21 3.79 7.07 -1.40
N ARG A 22 4.88 7.35 -0.69
CA ARG A 22 4.91 8.25 0.47
C ARG A 22 4.44 9.65 0.06
N ARG A 23 4.99 10.21 -1.02
CA ARG A 23 4.57 11.51 -1.58
C ARG A 23 3.11 11.52 -1.98
N PHE A 24 2.65 10.49 -2.70
CA PHE A 24 1.26 10.38 -3.12
C PHE A 24 0.31 10.34 -1.91
N ARG A 25 0.64 9.53 -0.90
CA ARG A 25 -0.14 9.42 0.34
C ARG A 25 -0.21 10.77 1.07
N ASP A 26 0.95 11.36 1.32
CA ASP A 26 1.07 12.50 2.23
C ASP A 26 0.54 13.79 1.59
N ASN A 27 0.67 13.94 0.27
CA ASN A 27 0.28 15.16 -0.44
C ASN A 27 -1.07 15.06 -1.14
N TYR A 28 -1.41 13.91 -1.72
CA TYR A 28 -2.65 13.76 -2.50
C TYR A 28 -3.73 13.06 -1.68
N LEU A 29 -3.47 11.83 -1.22
CA LEU A 29 -4.48 11.00 -0.55
C LEU A 29 -5.02 11.70 0.70
N LYS A 30 -4.14 12.28 1.53
CA LYS A 30 -4.53 13.03 2.74
C LYS A 30 -5.44 14.23 2.45
N GLY A 31 -5.35 14.84 1.27
CA GLY A 31 -6.15 16.00 0.87
C GLY A 31 -7.51 15.67 0.26
N THR A 32 -7.79 14.38 0.02
CA THR A 32 -9.10 13.95 -0.52
C THR A 32 -10.16 13.85 0.57
N GLU A 33 -11.43 14.08 0.22
CA GLU A 33 -12.58 14.01 1.15
C GLU A 33 -12.71 12.63 1.81
N TYR A 34 -12.44 11.57 1.05
CA TYR A 34 -12.38 10.19 1.55
C TYR A 34 -11.07 9.86 2.27
N GLY A 35 -10.03 10.66 2.04
CA GLY A 35 -8.68 10.42 2.48
C GLY A 35 -8.56 10.37 3.98
N SER A 36 -8.93 11.43 4.68
CA SER A 36 -8.65 11.59 6.12
C SER A 36 -9.21 10.47 6.99
N GLU A 37 -10.48 10.08 6.80
CA GLU A 37 -11.14 9.11 7.67
C GLU A 37 -10.86 7.66 7.28
N LEU A 38 -10.76 7.39 5.97
CA LEU A 38 -10.44 6.07 5.44
C LEU A 38 -8.95 5.74 5.65
N ILE A 39 -8.04 6.73 5.51
CA ILE A 39 -6.65 6.63 5.95
C ILE A 39 -6.63 6.32 7.44
N ARG A 40 -7.33 7.05 8.30
CA ARG A 40 -7.24 6.81 9.74
C ARG A 40 -7.57 5.36 10.10
N THR A 41 -8.70 4.86 9.63
CA THR A 41 -9.18 3.49 9.91
C THR A 41 -8.23 2.42 9.35
N TYR A 42 -7.69 2.64 8.15
CA TYR A 42 -6.77 1.70 7.51
C TYR A 42 -5.34 1.74 8.10
N TYR A 43 -4.83 2.91 8.44
CA TYR A 43 -3.47 3.05 8.95
C TYR A 43 -3.34 2.62 10.41
N GLU A 44 -4.37 2.81 11.22
CA GLU A 44 -4.43 2.26 12.57
C GLU A 44 -4.34 0.72 12.55
N SER A 45 -4.90 0.07 11.52
CA SER A 45 -4.87 -1.38 11.34
C SER A 45 -3.64 -1.89 10.59
N ALA A 46 -2.87 -1.03 9.90
CA ALA A 46 -1.76 -1.45 9.05
C ALA A 46 -0.64 -2.23 9.78
N PRO A 47 -0.23 -1.89 11.03
CA PRO A 47 0.73 -2.71 11.78
C PRO A 47 0.19 -4.12 12.06
N ALA A 48 -1.07 -4.24 12.49
CA ALA A 48 -1.71 -5.51 12.76
C ALA A 48 -1.84 -6.36 11.48
N LEU A 49 -2.15 -5.75 10.33
CA LEU A 49 -2.17 -6.46 9.05
C LEU A 49 -0.79 -7.00 8.69
N VAL A 50 0.29 -6.22 8.91
CA VAL A 50 1.67 -6.69 8.67
C VAL A 50 2.00 -7.86 9.59
N GLU A 51 1.67 -7.81 10.88
CA GLU A 51 1.88 -8.93 11.80
C GLU A 51 1.17 -10.21 11.32
N ARG A 52 -0.05 -10.08 10.80
CA ARG A 52 -0.81 -11.22 10.26
C ARG A 52 -0.23 -11.74 8.95
N ILE A 53 0.27 -10.86 8.08
CA ILE A 53 1.03 -11.27 6.89
C ILE A 53 2.28 -12.06 7.32
N GLU A 54 3.03 -11.56 8.30
CA GLU A 54 4.24 -12.21 8.80
C GLU A 54 3.98 -13.59 9.40
N ALA A 55 2.82 -13.78 10.03
CA ALA A 55 2.39 -15.07 10.57
C ALA A 55 1.77 -16.02 9.53
N SER A 56 1.49 -15.56 8.31
CA SER A 56 0.86 -16.37 7.26
C SER A 56 1.85 -17.28 6.56
N LYS A 57 1.41 -18.51 6.23
CA LYS A 57 2.18 -19.42 5.35
C LYS A 57 2.27 -18.90 3.91
N GLU A 58 1.30 -18.09 3.50
CA GLU A 58 1.20 -17.49 2.17
C GLU A 58 1.91 -16.12 2.08
N ARG A 59 2.73 -15.77 3.07
CA ARG A 59 3.40 -14.46 3.18
C ARG A 59 4.10 -14.02 1.89
N GLU A 60 4.82 -14.93 1.25
CA GLU A 60 5.55 -14.66 0.01
C GLU A 60 4.59 -14.27 -1.13
N ALA A 61 3.56 -15.08 -1.37
CA ALA A 61 2.54 -14.80 -2.39
C ALA A 61 1.79 -13.49 -2.10
N ILE A 62 1.51 -13.20 -0.83
CA ILE A 62 0.86 -11.94 -0.41
C ILE A 62 1.77 -10.75 -0.72
N TYR A 63 3.05 -10.81 -0.37
CA TYR A 63 3.99 -9.72 -0.67
C TYR A 63 4.25 -9.54 -2.17
N ASP A 64 4.28 -10.63 -2.93
CA ASP A 64 4.38 -10.58 -4.39
C ASP A 64 3.18 -9.85 -5.01
N HIS A 65 1.97 -10.16 -4.56
CA HIS A 65 0.77 -9.47 -5.02
C HIS A 65 0.74 -8.00 -4.60
N ILE A 66 1.14 -7.69 -3.35
CA ILE A 66 1.26 -6.31 -2.88
C ILE A 66 2.25 -5.54 -3.76
N TYR A 67 3.40 -6.14 -4.07
CA TYR A 67 4.42 -5.50 -4.89
C TYR A 67 3.90 -5.20 -6.31
N GLU A 68 3.28 -6.18 -6.97
CA GLU A 68 2.72 -6.00 -8.31
C GLU A 68 1.66 -4.88 -8.33
N ALA A 69 0.77 -4.86 -7.34
CA ALA A 69 -0.25 -3.83 -7.21
C ALA A 69 0.38 -2.45 -6.96
N VAL A 70 1.39 -2.37 -6.10
CA VAL A 70 2.13 -1.14 -5.82
C VAL A 70 2.79 -0.58 -7.08
N THR A 71 3.45 -1.40 -7.89
CA THR A 71 4.07 -0.95 -9.15
C THR A 71 3.01 -0.39 -10.11
N LYS A 72 1.84 -1.02 -10.20
CA LYS A 72 0.72 -0.51 -11.01
C LYS A 72 0.20 0.84 -10.50
N ILE A 73 0.06 0.99 -9.18
CA ILE A 73 -0.35 2.26 -8.56
C ILE A 73 0.67 3.36 -8.87
N ILE A 74 1.97 3.07 -8.75
CA ILE A 74 3.04 4.03 -9.07
C ILE A 74 2.95 4.51 -10.51
N LEU A 75 2.77 3.60 -11.48
CA LEU A 75 2.62 3.97 -12.88
C LEU A 75 1.42 4.90 -13.11
N ARG A 76 0.30 4.68 -12.41
CA ARG A 76 -0.86 5.59 -12.47
C ARG A 76 -0.54 6.97 -11.91
N ILE A 77 0.17 7.03 -10.77
CA ILE A 77 0.60 8.30 -10.16
C ILE A 77 1.49 9.07 -11.13
N GLU A 78 2.44 8.39 -11.77
CA GLU A 78 3.36 9.00 -12.75
C GLU A 78 2.62 9.53 -13.99
N HIS A 79 1.52 8.89 -14.37
CA HIS A 79 0.64 9.36 -15.46
C HIS A 79 -0.38 10.43 -15.03
N GLY A 80 -0.36 10.85 -13.76
CA GLY A 80 -1.31 11.84 -13.22
C GLY A 80 -2.72 11.29 -12.97
N GLU A 81 -2.92 9.98 -13.05
CA GLU A 81 -4.20 9.30 -12.81
C GLU A 81 -4.48 9.13 -11.30
N ASN A 82 -4.36 10.21 -10.53
CA ASN A 82 -4.35 10.16 -9.08
C ASN A 82 -5.63 9.59 -8.47
N GLU A 83 -6.81 9.90 -9.02
CA GLU A 83 -8.09 9.35 -8.55
C GLU A 83 -8.15 7.82 -8.70
N ARG A 84 -7.66 7.29 -9.82
CA ARG A 84 -7.57 5.83 -10.05
C ARG A 84 -6.55 5.21 -9.10
N ALA A 85 -5.41 5.88 -8.89
CA ALA A 85 -4.41 5.44 -7.93
C ALA A 85 -4.96 5.37 -6.50
N VAL A 86 -5.85 6.29 -6.09
CA VAL A 86 -6.55 6.22 -4.80
C VAL A 86 -7.41 4.96 -4.73
N ILE A 87 -8.23 4.70 -5.74
CA ILE A 87 -9.12 3.52 -5.78
C ILE A 87 -8.31 2.23 -5.69
N ASP A 88 -7.23 2.11 -6.46
CA ASP A 88 -6.37 0.93 -6.47
C ASP A 88 -5.64 0.74 -5.13
N TYR A 89 -5.17 1.83 -4.52
CA TYR A 89 -4.53 1.79 -3.20
C TYR A 89 -5.48 1.27 -2.11
N LEU A 90 -6.72 1.76 -2.11
CA LEU A 90 -7.74 1.33 -1.16
C LEU A 90 -8.20 -0.11 -1.43
N SER A 91 -8.33 -0.50 -2.69
CA SER A 91 -8.68 -1.86 -3.07
C SER A 91 -7.61 -2.86 -2.63
N LEU A 92 -6.33 -2.50 -2.78
CA LEU A 92 -5.21 -3.30 -2.27
C LEU A 92 -5.27 -3.45 -0.74
N ALA A 93 -5.53 -2.36 -0.03
CA ALA A 93 -5.71 -2.36 1.41
C ALA A 93 -6.81 -3.33 1.88
N PHE A 94 -8.00 -3.26 1.27
CA PHE A 94 -9.10 -4.17 1.56
C PHE A 94 -8.79 -5.62 1.20
N TRP A 95 -8.11 -5.84 0.08
CA TRP A 95 -7.69 -7.18 -0.34
C TRP A 95 -6.73 -7.79 0.68
N VAL A 96 -5.71 -7.05 1.14
CA VAL A 96 -4.77 -7.54 2.16
C VAL A 96 -5.50 -7.86 3.45
N ALA A 97 -6.39 -6.97 3.91
CA ALA A 97 -7.21 -7.25 5.08
C ALA A 97 -7.96 -8.58 4.95
N ARG A 98 -8.61 -8.84 3.82
CA ARG A 98 -9.29 -10.11 3.56
C ARG A 98 -8.34 -11.31 3.44
N ALA A 99 -7.16 -11.14 2.86
CA ALA A 99 -6.20 -12.21 2.63
C ALA A 99 -5.58 -12.76 3.93
N VAL A 100 -5.50 -11.92 4.96
CA VAL A 100 -4.93 -12.31 6.26
C VAL A 100 -5.96 -12.41 7.39
N CYS A 101 -7.21 -12.01 7.12
CA CYS A 101 -8.37 -12.12 8.01
C CYS A 101 -8.93 -13.53 8.11
#